data_AF-A0A090WEN5-F1
#
_entry.id   AF-A0A090WEN5-F1
#
_cell.length_a   1.000
_cell.length_b   1.000
_cell.length_c   1.000
_cell.angle_alpha   90.00
_cell.angle_beta   90.00
_cell.angle_gamma   90.00
#
_symmetry.space_group_name_H-M   'P 1'
#
loop_
_entity.id
_entity.type
_entity.pdbx_description
1 polymer ?
#
loop_
_entity_poly.entity_id
_entity_poly.type
_entity_poly.pdbx_seq_one_letter_code
_entity_poly.pdbx_strand_id
1 'polypeptide(L)' 'MKKLLLAILILTAAISQAQEKVKGNREPSTVITDVDPFTVIEIGGDYEVAIVEGVVPQVEITTDSNLHQF' A
#
# COMPACT_ATOMS: atom_id res chain seq x y z
N MET A 1 8.75 -29.40 -30.93
CA MET A 1 9.08 -27.98 -30.71
C MET A 1 7.90 -27.15 -30.20
N LYS A 2 6.72 -27.18 -30.86
CA LYS A 2 5.52 -26.43 -30.41
C LYS A 2 5.05 -26.75 -28.98
N LYS A 3 5.09 -28.02 -28.55
CA LYS A 3 4.73 -28.44 -27.19
C LYS A 3 5.70 -27.95 -26.11
N LEU A 4 6.97 -27.77 -26.46
CA LEU A 4 8.01 -27.26 -25.55
C LEU A 4 7.84 -25.75 -25.34
N LEU A 5 7.56 -25.01 -26.42
CA LEU A 5 7.23 -23.58 -26.35
C LEU A 5 5.97 -23.32 -25.50
N LEU A 6 4.95 -24.17 -25.62
CA LEU A 6 3.74 -24.07 -24.81
C LEU A 6 4.00 -24.36 -23.33
N ALA A 7 4.85 -25.35 -23.02
CA ALA A 7 5.24 -25.64 -21.64
C ALA A 7 6.01 -24.47 -21.00
N ILE A 8 6.93 -23.85 -21.74
CA ILE A 8 7.67 -22.66 -21.29
C ILE A 8 6.72 -21.48 -21.03
N LEU A 9 5.71 -21.27 -21.88
CA LEU A 9 4.73 -20.19 -21.72
C LEU A 9 3.82 -20.38 -20.48
N ILE A 10 3.46 -21.62 -20.15
CA ILE A 10 2.66 -21.92 -18.95
C ILE A 10 3.49 -21.71 -17.67
N LEU A 11 4.78 -22.06 -17.70
CA LEU A 11 5.70 -21.85 -16.59
C LEU A 11 5.93 -20.36 -16.29
N THR A 12 6.00 -19.50 -17.31
CA THR A 12 6.14 -18.04 -17.10
C THR A 12 4.85 -17.38 -16.64
N ALA A 13 3.68 -17.86 -17.07
CA ALA A 13 2.39 -17.36 -16.63
C ALA A 13 2.10 -17.66 -15.14
N ALA A 14 2.60 -18.78 -14.61
CA ALA A 14 2.45 -19.14 -13.19
C ALA A 14 3.28 -18.25 -12.23
N ILE A 15 4.25 -17.48 -12.75
CA ILE A 15 5.12 -16.58 -11.96
C ILE A 15 4.58 -15.14 -11.97
N SER A 16 3.39 -14.89 -12.54
CA SER A 16 2.71 -13.60 -12.47
C SER A 16 2.13 -13.36 -11.06
N GLN A 17 3.07 -13.03 -10.17
CA GLN A 17 3.03 -12.19 -8.99
C GLN A 17 1.62 -11.83 -8.46
N ALA A 18 1.06 -12.69 -7.60
CA ALA A 18 0.18 -12.16 -6.57
C ALA A 18 1.05 -11.28 -5.66
N GLN A 19 0.69 -9.99 -5.53
CA GLN A 19 1.33 -9.12 -4.54
C GLN A 19 1.26 -9.82 -3.18
N GLU A 20 2.43 -10.08 -2.60
CA GLU A 20 2.51 -10.80 -1.33
C GLU A 20 1.76 -9.99 -0.27
N LYS A 21 0.76 -10.62 0.36
CA LYS A 21 0.01 -9.97 1.43
C LYS A 21 0.92 -9.82 2.64
N VAL A 22 1.23 -8.59 3.00
CA VAL A 22 1.99 -8.30 4.21
C VAL A 22 1.04 -8.14 5.39
N LYS A 23 1.33 -8.86 6.48
CA LYS A 23 0.55 -8.79 7.71
C LYS A 23 1.18 -7.79 8.67
N GLY A 24 0.35 -7.03 9.38
CA GLY A 24 0.79 -6.17 10.49
C GLY A 24 1.44 -6.96 11.63
N ASN A 25 2.45 -6.37 12.25
CA ASN A 25 3.26 -6.95 13.33
C ASN A 25 2.67 -6.76 14.75
N ARG A 26 1.51 -6.12 14.87
CA ARG A 26 0.82 -5.73 16.11
C ARG A 26 1.56 -4.70 16.96
N GLU A 27 2.41 -3.90 16.34
CA GLU A 27 3.10 -2.79 16.99
C GLU A 27 2.65 -1.47 16.36
N PRO A 28 1.56 -0.85 16.83
CA PRO A 28 1.07 0.39 16.24
C PRO A 28 2.09 1.52 16.37
N SER A 29 2.28 2.28 15.29
CA SER A 29 3.06 3.51 15.29
C SER A 29 2.40 4.58 14.42
N THR A 30 2.65 5.83 14.78
CA THR A 30 2.15 7.01 14.06
C THR A 30 3.28 7.67 13.29
N VAL A 31 3.04 8.00 12.02
CA VAL A 31 3.96 8.77 11.18
C VAL A 31 3.23 10.01 10.66
N ILE A 32 3.85 11.17 10.84
CA ILE A 32 3.38 12.45 10.32
C ILE A 32 4.25 12.82 9.13
N THR A 33 3.60 13.15 8.02
CA THR A 33 4.28 13.59 6.79
C THR A 33 3.67 14.92 6.35
N ASP A 34 4.53 15.94 6.22
CA ASP A 34 4.15 17.21 5.61
C ASP A 34 3.85 16.98 4.13
N VAL A 35 2.78 17.60 3.64
CA VAL A 35 2.36 17.51 2.23
C VAL A 35 2.22 18.90 1.63
N ASP A 36 2.28 18.97 0.31
CA ASP A 36 1.94 20.20 -0.39
C ASP A 36 0.45 20.55 -0.21
N PRO A 37 0.07 21.84 -0.32
CA PRO A 37 -1.33 22.24 -0.30
C PRO A 37 -2.17 21.48 -1.33
N PHE A 38 -3.31 20.95 -0.90
CA PHE A 38 -4.21 20.15 -1.72
C PHE A 38 -5.66 20.65 -1.61
N THR A 39 -6.52 20.24 -2.54
CA THR A 39 -7.96 20.57 -2.55
C THR A 39 -8.87 19.35 -2.67
N VAL A 40 -8.29 18.17 -2.91
CA VAL A 40 -9.00 16.90 -3.10
C VAL A 40 -8.29 15.84 -2.28
N ILE A 41 -9.06 14.98 -1.60
CA ILE A 41 -8.58 13.79 -0.91
C ILE A 41 -9.28 12.59 -1.57
N GLU A 42 -8.49 11.62 -2.03
CA GLU A 42 -8.98 10.33 -2.55
C GLU A 42 -8.50 9.22 -1.61
N ILE A 43 -9.43 8.40 -1.10
CA ILE A 43 -9.16 7.33 -0.14
C ILE A 43 -9.55 6.01 -0.78
N GLY A 44 -8.58 5.11 -0.96
CA GLY A 44 -8.80 3.79 -1.52
C GLY A 44 -8.62 2.70 -0.48
N GLY A 45 -9.70 2.05 -0.04
CA GLY A 45 -9.68 0.99 0.97
C GLY A 45 -10.51 1.33 2.20
N ASP A 46 -10.42 0.47 3.21
CA ASP A 46 -11.21 0.58 4.44
C ASP A 46 -10.38 1.25 5.54
N TYR A 47 -10.49 2.57 5.65
CA TYR A 47 -9.80 3.38 6.66
C TYR A 47 -10.79 4.18 7.50
N GLU A 48 -10.42 4.39 8.76
CA GLU A 48 -11.01 5.45 9.57
C GLU A 48 -10.26 6.75 9.29
N VAL A 49 -10.97 7.76 8.78
CA VAL A 49 -10.37 9.04 8.38
C VAL A 49 -11.07 10.19 9.06
N ALA A 50 -10.27 11.09 9.62
CA ALA A 50 -10.71 12.36 10.19
C ALA A 50 -9.98 13.52 9.51
N ILE A 51 -10.69 14.61 9.27
CA ILE A 51 -10.10 15.87 8.79
C ILE A 51 -10.06 16.81 9.99
N VAL A 52 -8.86 17.29 10.30
CA VAL A 52 -8.61 18.19 11.43
C VAL A 52 -7.99 19.48 10.89
N GLU A 53 -8.44 20.61 11.41
CA GLU A 53 -7.83 21.91 11.07
C GLU A 53 -6.42 21.98 11.67
N GLY A 54 -5.43 22.18 10.81
CA GLY A 54 -4.02 22.25 11.17
C GLY A 54 -3.37 23.55 10.70
N VAL A 55 -2.20 23.86 11.25
CA VAL A 55 -1.42 25.06 10.87
C VAL A 55 -0.69 24.86 9.54
N VAL A 56 -0.35 23.61 9.24
CA VAL A 56 0.31 23.19 8.00
C VAL A 56 -0.43 21.99 7.39
N PRO A 57 -0.46 21.84 6.06
CA PRO A 57 -0.98 20.64 5.43
C PRO A 57 -0.09 19.45 5.77
N GLN A 58 -0.69 18.42 6.38
CA GLN A 58 0.01 17.19 6.77
C GLN A 58 -0.94 16.00 6.72
N VAL A 59 -0.37 14.80 6.63
CA VAL A 59 -1.08 13.54 6.84
C VAL A 59 -0.50 12.83 8.06
N GLU A 60 -1.38 12.31 8.91
CA GLU A 60 -1.01 11.50 10.08
C GLU A 60 -1.58 10.08 9.89
N ILE A 61 -0.70 9.09 9.84
CA ILE A 61 -1.08 7.69 9.62
C ILE A 61 -0.69 6.88 10.84
N THR A 62 -1.68 6.23 11.45
CA THR A 62 -1.48 5.27 12.54
C THR A 62 -1.80 3.85 12.05
N THR A 63 -0.80 2.98 12.02
CA THR A 63 -0.90 1.58 11.60
C THR A 63 0.21 0.75 12.24
N ASP A 64 0.21 -0.56 12.04
CA ASP A 64 1.30 -1.46 12.45
C ASP A 64 2.65 -1.00 11.86
N SER A 65 3.71 -1.00 12.67
CA SER A 65 4.95 -0.30 12.35
C SER A 65 5.65 -0.84 11.11
N ASN A 66 5.52 -2.16 10.84
CA ASN A 66 6.07 -2.78 9.64
C ASN A 66 5.30 -2.43 8.36
N LEU A 67 4.12 -1.82 8.45
CA LEU A 67 3.29 -1.48 7.28
C LEU A 67 3.61 -0.11 6.69
N HIS A 68 4.31 0.78 7.42
CA HIS A 68 4.71 2.10 6.89
C HIS A 68 5.64 2.06 5.68
N GLN A 69 6.27 0.91 5.39
CA GLN A 69 7.20 0.75 4.27
C GLN A 69 6.54 0.28 2.96
N PHE A 70 5.22 0.05 2.96
CA PHE A 70 4.47 -0.53 1.84
C PHE A 70 3.48 0.44 1.21
#